data_AF-A0A168DF14-F1
#
_entry.id   AF-A0A168DF14-F1
#
_cell.length_a   1.000
_cell.length_b   1.000
_cell.length_c   1.000
_cell.angle_alpha   90.00
_cell.angle_beta   90.00
_cell.angle_gamma   90.00
#
_symmetry.space_group_name_H-M   'P 1'
#
loop_
_entity.id
_entity.type
_entity.pdbx_description
1 polymer ?
#
loop_
_entity_poly.entity_id
_entity_poly.type
_entity_poly.pdbx_seq_one_letter_code
_entity_poly.pdbx_strand_id
1 'polypeptide(L)'
;HHVHKVKVGDKFDIHWDYTMAHKTLGYTYVITDHPTDFSQRLTFDELKTFFENISQEKPFWSHPFPASTDHSIILPEREAGFHVLL
;
A
#
# COMPACT_ATOMS: atom_id res chain seq x y z
N HIS A 1 18.62 -6.24 -3.34
CA HIS A 1 17.23 -5.75 -3.19
C HIS A 1 16.32 -6.63 -4.03
N HIS A 2 15.24 -7.16 -3.45
CA HIS A 2 14.21 -7.87 -4.22
C HIS A 2 13.33 -6.84 -4.91
N VAL A 3 13.26 -6.89 -6.24
CA VAL A 3 12.36 -6.06 -7.04
C VAL A 3 11.37 -6.98 -7.72
N HIS A 4 10.09 -6.66 -7.60
CA HIS A 4 9.02 -7.41 -8.26
C HIS A 4 8.85 -6.87 -9.68
N LYS A 5 8.93 -7.77 -10.68
CA LYS A 5 8.62 -7.42 -12.07
C LYS A 5 7.11 -7.44 -12.25
N VAL A 6 6.53 -6.30 -12.56
CA VAL A 6 5.09 -6.08 -12.73
C VAL A 6 4.83 -5.25 -13.99
N LYS A 7 3.58 -5.19 -14.41
CA LYS A 7 3.08 -4.33 -15.49
C LYS A 7 2.00 -3.39 -14.95
N VAL A 8 1.82 -2.30 -15.67
CA VAL A 8 0.70 -1.37 -15.43
C VAL A 8 -0.63 -2.13 -15.51
N GLY A 9 -1.52 -1.87 -14.55
CA GLY A 9 -2.83 -2.52 -14.47
C GLY A 9 -2.80 -3.94 -13.92
N ASP A 10 -1.64 -4.48 -13.55
CA ASP A 10 -1.56 -5.78 -12.90
C ASP A 10 -2.35 -5.77 -11.58
N LYS A 11 -3.08 -6.85 -11.35
CA LYS A 11 -3.58 -7.20 -10.03
C LYS A 11 -2.40 -7.66 -9.18
N PHE A 12 -2.15 -6.98 -8.08
CA PHE A 12 -1.06 -7.26 -7.16
C PHE A 12 -1.62 -7.73 -5.83
N ASP A 13 -1.37 -9.00 -5.51
CA ASP A 13 -1.84 -9.64 -4.28
C ASP A 13 -0.77 -9.50 -3.19
N ILE A 14 -1.19 -9.02 -2.01
CA ILE A 14 -0.34 -8.73 -0.85
C ILE A 14 -0.85 -9.55 0.32
N HIS A 15 0.07 -10.24 0.99
CA HIS A 15 -0.19 -10.97 2.23
C HIS A 15 0.57 -10.31 3.39
N TRP A 16 -0.16 -9.91 4.43
CA TRP A 16 0.39 -9.36 5.66
C TRP A 16 0.41 -10.43 6.76
N ASP A 17 1.62 -10.84 7.15
CA ASP A 17 1.83 -11.73 8.30
C ASP A 17 1.60 -10.98 9.63
N TYR A 18 0.35 -10.97 10.12
CA TYR A 18 0.02 -10.39 11.43
C TYR A 18 0.43 -11.31 12.56
N THR A 19 1.54 -10.99 13.22
CA THR A 19 2.04 -11.73 14.38
C THR A 19 1.44 -11.27 15.70
N MET A 20 0.75 -10.12 15.70
CA MET A 20 0.06 -9.55 16.86
C MET A 20 -1.29 -8.96 16.47
N ALA A 21 -2.28 -9.12 17.35
CA ALA A 21 -3.61 -8.58 17.14
C ALA A 21 -3.65 -7.07 17.43
N HIS A 22 -3.92 -6.29 16.39
CA HIS A 22 -4.16 -4.85 16.48
C HIS A 22 -5.57 -4.53 15.98
N LYS A 23 -6.24 -3.56 16.60
CA LYS A 23 -7.43 -2.96 16.02
C LYS A 23 -7.02 -2.09 14.84
N THR A 24 -7.40 -2.49 13.64
CA THR A 24 -6.96 -1.85 12.39
C THR A 24 -8.14 -1.15 11.73
N LEU A 25 -8.09 0.18 11.67
CA LEU A 25 -9.13 0.99 11.03
C LEU A 25 -9.20 0.75 9.53
N GLY A 26 -8.06 0.42 8.92
CA GLY A 26 -7.98 0.21 7.49
C GLY A 26 -6.57 0.39 6.97
N TYR A 27 -6.50 0.57 5.65
CA TYR A 27 -5.26 0.52 4.90
C TYR A 27 -5.25 1.56 3.80
N THR A 28 -4.06 2.11 3.58
CA THR A 28 -3.75 3.02 2.48
C THR A 28 -2.54 2.44 1.77
N TYR A 29 -2.63 2.34 0.44
CA TYR A 29 -1.47 2.05 -0.39
C TYR A 29 -1.10 3.30 -1.18
N VAL A 30 0.19 3.62 -1.12
CA VAL A 30 0.77 4.76 -1.83
C VAL A 30 1.90 4.26 -2.72
N ILE A 31 2.07 4.89 -3.87
CA ILE A 31 3.12 4.54 -4.83
C ILE A 31 3.81 5.80 -5.31
N THR A 32 5.09 5.71 -5.65
CA THR A 32 5.82 6.85 -6.22
C THR A 32 5.17 7.33 -7.51
N ASP A 33 5.10 8.65 -7.68
CA ASP A 33 4.51 9.29 -8.86
C ASP A 33 5.40 9.12 -10.10
N HIS A 34 6.71 9.26 -9.89
CA HIS A 34 7.75 9.10 -10.90
C HIS A 34 8.71 7.96 -10.56
N PRO A 35 9.50 7.46 -11.53
CA PRO A 35 10.52 6.46 -11.27
C PRO A 35 11.52 6.93 -10.21
N THR A 36 11.78 6.08 -9.22
CA THR A 36 12.64 6.38 -8.09
C THR A 36 14.12 6.24 -8.46
N ASP A 37 14.90 7.29 -8.20
CA ASP A 37 16.36 7.19 -8.13
C ASP A 37 16.79 6.76 -6.72
N PHE A 38 17.31 5.53 -6.60
CA PHE A 38 17.78 4.97 -5.33
C PHE A 38 19.10 5.58 -4.83
N SER A 39 19.70 6.53 -5.56
CA SER A 39 20.83 7.32 -5.05
C SER A 39 20.41 8.27 -3.92
N GLN A 40 19.11 8.59 -3.84
CA GLN A 40 18.53 9.47 -2.82
C GLN A 40 17.53 8.72 -1.95
N ARG A 41 17.27 9.27 -0.76
CA ARG A 41 16.27 8.72 0.15
C ARG A 41 14.88 9.13 -0.32
N LEU A 42 13.95 8.17 -0.37
CA LEU A 42 12.54 8.41 -0.62
C LEU A 42 11.96 9.45 0.35
N THR A 43 11.21 10.40 -0.18
CA THR A 43 10.46 11.42 0.56
C THR A 43 8.96 11.22 0.40
N PHE A 44 8.17 11.68 1.38
CA PHE A 44 6.71 11.53 1.32
C PHE A 44 6.06 12.33 0.18
N ASP A 45 6.69 13.42 -0.26
CA ASP A 45 6.16 14.26 -1.36
C ASP A 45 6.16 13.54 -2.71
N GLU A 46 6.97 12.49 -2.85
CA GLU A 46 7.06 11.66 -4.04
C GLU A 46 5.98 10.58 -4.12
N LEU A 47 5.21 10.36 -3.02
CA LEU A 47 4.22 9.30 -2.90
C LEU A 47 2.80 9.80 -3.19
N LYS A 48 2.03 9.00 -3.91
CA LYS A 48 0.62 9.24 -4.21
C LYS A 48 -0.24 8.07 -3.76
N THR A 49 -1.27 8.37 -2.98
CA THR A 49 -2.34 7.42 -2.66
C THR A 49 -3.09 7.01 -3.91
N PHE A 50 -3.29 5.71 -4.10
CA PHE A 50 -4.12 5.17 -5.19
C PHE A 50 -5.15 4.15 -4.71
N PHE A 51 -5.04 3.67 -3.48
CA PHE A 51 -6.03 2.79 -2.87
C PHE A 51 -6.17 3.12 -1.38
N GLU A 52 -7.41 3.20 -0.92
CA GLU A 52 -7.74 3.30 0.50
C GLU A 52 -8.95 2.44 0.81
N ASN A 53 -8.88 1.73 1.93
CA ASN A 53 -10.02 1.07 2.54
C ASN A 53 -9.95 1.33 4.04
N ILE A 54 -10.54 2.46 4.45
CA ILE A 54 -10.54 2.94 5.83
C ILE A 54 -11.97 2.96 6.34
N SER A 55 -12.24 2.25 7.44
CA SER A 55 -13.55 2.27 8.09
C SER A 55 -13.88 3.65 8.64
N GLN A 56 -15.15 4.03 8.51
CA GLN A 56 -15.69 5.26 9.07
C GLN A 56 -16.29 5.06 10.47
N GLU A 57 -16.32 3.83 10.98
CA GLU A 57 -16.91 3.49 12.27
C GLU A 57 -16.16 4.17 13.43
N LYS A 58 -16.92 4.79 14.33
CA LYS A 58 -16.42 5.46 15.52
C LYS A 58 -17.42 5.26 16.66
N PRO A 59 -16.97 5.19 17.91
CA PRO A 59 -15.58 5.29 18.37
C PRO A 59 -14.82 3.97 18.37
N PHE A 60 -13.47 3.98 18.38
CA PHE A 60 -12.70 2.74 18.18
C PHE A 60 -12.89 1.64 19.24
N TRP A 61 -13.34 2.00 20.44
CA TRP A 61 -13.56 1.05 21.53
C TRP A 61 -14.84 0.22 21.36
N SER A 62 -15.84 0.69 20.59
CA SER A 62 -17.12 -0.02 20.41
C SER A 62 -17.16 -0.96 19.21
N HIS A 63 -16.09 -1.05 18.42
CA HIS A 63 -16.03 -1.85 17.19
C HIS A 63 -14.82 -2.81 17.18
N PRO A 64 -14.92 -3.99 16.54
CA PRO A 64 -13.90 -5.04 16.61
C PRO A 64 -12.65 -4.77 15.75
N PHE A 65 -12.74 -4.05 14.63
CA PHE A 65 -11.63 -3.69 13.72
C PHE A 65 -10.54 -4.75 13.53
N PRO A 66 -10.88 -5.96 13.05
CA PRO A 66 -9.86 -6.96 12.74
C PRO A 66 -8.97 -6.50 11.58
N ALA A 67 -7.68 -6.82 11.65
CA ALA A 67 -6.76 -6.65 10.53
C ALA A 67 -7.13 -7.60 9.37
N SER A 68 -6.94 -7.13 8.13
CA SER A 68 -7.09 -7.94 6.91
C SER A 68 -5.72 -8.45 6.48
N THR A 69 -5.55 -9.77 6.36
CA THR A 69 -4.31 -10.42 5.94
C THR A 69 -4.05 -10.29 4.45
N ASP A 70 -5.07 -10.55 3.65
CA ASP A 70 -4.96 -10.65 2.20
C ASP A 70 -5.58 -9.44 1.53
N HIS A 71 -4.81 -8.80 0.67
CA HIS A 71 -5.19 -7.60 -0.05
C HIS A 71 -4.95 -7.82 -1.53
N SER A 72 -5.80 -7.22 -2.33
CA SER A 72 -5.67 -7.29 -3.77
C SER A 72 -5.95 -5.93 -4.36
N ILE A 73 -4.91 -5.34 -4.94
CA ILE A 73 -4.94 -4.00 -5.48
C ILE A 73 -4.65 -4.04 -6.99
N ILE A 74 -5.16 -3.06 -7.73
CA ILE A 74 -4.78 -2.85 -9.13
C ILE A 74 -3.70 -1.79 -9.17
N LEU A 75 -2.55 -2.12 -9.75
CA LEU A 75 -1.46 -1.16 -9.87
C LEU A 75 -1.87 -0.04 -10.85
N PRO A 76 -1.72 1.24 -10.45
CA PRO A 76 -2.12 2.36 -11.28
C PRO A 76 -1.18 2.51 -12.48
N GLU A 77 -1.59 3.30 -13.46
CA GLU A 77 -0.70 3.70 -14.56
C GLU A 77 0.48 4.53 -14.01
N ARG A 78 1.69 4.13 -14.40
CA ARG A 78 2.96 4.79 -14.04
C ARG A 78 3.93 4.72 -15.20
N GLU A 79 4.87 5.66 -15.22
CA GLU A 79 6.01 5.60 -16.13
C GLU A 79 6.79 4.31 -15.94
N ALA A 80 7.44 3.83 -17.00
CA ALA A 80 8.26 2.63 -16.90
C ALA A 80 9.51 2.92 -16.06
N GLY A 81 9.75 2.11 -15.04
CA GLY A 81 10.92 2.28 -14.17
C GLY A 81 10.76 1.57 -12.84
N PHE A 82 11.63 1.90 -11.90
CA PHE A 82 11.52 1.44 -10.53
C PHE A 82 10.56 2.33 -9.77
N HIS A 83 9.56 1.74 -9.14
CA HIS A 83 8.64 2.43 -8.24
C HIS A 83 8.67 1.77 -6.87
N VAL A 84 8.36 2.56 -5.84
CA VAL A 84 8.18 2.07 -4.48
C VAL A 84 6.69 2.07 -4.16
N LEU A 85 6.18 0.91 -3.76
CA LEU A 85 4.86 0.73 -3.17
C LEU A 85 5.03 0.70 -1.63
N LEU A 86 4.24 1.49 -0.92
CA LEU A 86 4.22 1.58 0.54
C LEU A 86 2.80 1.36 1.06
#